data_AF-A0AAC8W009-F1
#
_entry.id   AF-A0AAC8W009-F1
#
_cell.length_a   1.000
_cell.length_b   1.000
_cell.length_c   1.000
_cell.angle_alpha   90.00
_cell.angle_beta   90.00
_cell.angle_gamma   90.00
#
_symmetry.space_group_name_H-M   'P 1'
#
loop_
_entity.id
_entity.type
_entity.pdbx_description
1 polymer ?
#
loop_
_entity_poly.entity_id
_entity_poly.type
_entity_poly.pdbx_seq_one_letter_code
_entity_poly.pdbx_strand_id
1 'polypeptide(L)'
;MNVLNLAVRSLLVLGLLAASGIAQTAFAQTEDSAALPSVDRTQVAVGTGSITGVYYPAGGAICAAVNTDRPTHRIRCKVRPSQGSVANIEDLRQGRSQFAIVQSDTQYAAVNGTGPFKEQGPFRNLRSVLSLYSESLTVLANSASRIERFEDLRGKRVNIGPTGSGARATLDGLMAQYGWSYGDFAEATDLPPAALAQALCSDRIDAMVILAGHPNSAVQDVTNNCAAVIVPIDGPKRDALLRANRYYGGAVVPGGLYRNSNRDIPTFGVLATLVTTTAVSDDVVYTVTRELLDQLPRIQSMHPALSRLNRNTMAYAGLTAPLADGAVRYYRETGLLPTN
;
A
#
# COMPACT_ATOMS: atom_id res chain seq x y z
N MET A 1 -28.10 24.07 43.72
CA MET A 1 -28.61 24.14 45.11
C MET A 1 -29.74 23.14 45.26
N ASN A 2 -29.86 22.53 46.43
CA ASN A 2 -30.86 21.54 46.87
C ASN A 2 -30.84 20.19 46.08
N VAL A 3 -30.69 18.98 46.66
CA VAL A 3 -31.04 18.39 47.98
C VAL A 3 -32.56 18.11 48.06
N LEU A 4 -33.09 16.94 48.44
CA LEU A 4 -32.73 15.95 49.48
C LEU A 4 -33.14 14.48 49.10
N ASN A 5 -32.67 13.51 49.90
CA ASN A 5 -33.13 12.13 50.25
C ASN A 5 -34.64 11.79 50.08
N LEU A 6 -35.21 10.58 50.27
CA LEU A 6 -34.85 9.21 50.77
C LEU A 6 -35.94 8.24 50.15
N ALA A 7 -36.14 6.92 50.39
CA ALA A 7 -35.65 5.96 51.37
C ALA A 7 -35.75 4.47 50.93
N VAL A 8 -35.16 3.61 51.78
CA VAL A 8 -35.18 2.14 51.85
C VAL A 8 -36.54 1.57 52.33
N ARG A 9 -36.97 0.39 51.82
CA ARG A 9 -37.45 -0.74 52.66
C ARG A 9 -37.57 -2.08 51.92
N SER A 10 -37.00 -3.12 52.52
CA SER A 10 -37.11 -4.53 52.11
C SER A 10 -38.41 -5.16 52.63
N LEU A 11 -38.88 -6.22 51.97
CA LEU A 11 -39.85 -7.16 52.55
C LEU A 11 -39.33 -8.59 52.40
N LEU A 12 -39.30 -9.35 53.49
CA LEU A 12 -39.10 -10.81 53.44
C LEU A 12 -40.43 -11.47 53.06
N VAL A 13 -40.35 -12.58 52.32
CA VAL A 13 -41.43 -13.59 52.27
C VAL A 13 -40.84 -14.90 52.76
N LEU A 14 -41.39 -15.42 53.85
CA LEU A 14 -40.98 -16.68 54.47
C LEU A 14 -41.89 -17.80 53.94
N GLY A 15 -41.33 -18.74 53.18
CA GLY A 15 -42.05 -19.91 52.67
C GLY A 15 -41.59 -21.19 53.38
N LEU A 16 -42.52 -21.95 53.96
CA LEU A 16 -42.22 -23.14 54.76
C LEU A 16 -42.11 -24.42 53.92
N LEU A 17 -41.38 -25.39 54.50
CA LEU A 17 -41.08 -26.71 53.97
C LEU A 17 -42.26 -27.48 53.34
N ALA A 18 -41.95 -28.22 52.28
CA ALA A 18 -42.46 -29.57 52.05
C ALA A 18 -41.29 -30.46 51.62
N ALA A 19 -41.08 -31.58 52.32
CA ALA A 19 -39.98 -32.50 52.05
C ALA A 19 -40.50 -33.83 51.48
N SER A 20 -40.02 -34.21 50.30
CA SER A 20 -40.26 -35.51 49.68
C SER A 20 -38.93 -36.07 49.17
N GLY A 21 -38.45 -37.13 49.83
CA GLY A 21 -37.14 -37.71 49.54
C GLY A 21 -37.16 -38.58 48.28
N ILE A 22 -36.33 -38.23 47.28
CA ILE A 22 -35.96 -39.12 46.18
C ILE A 22 -34.42 -39.19 46.17
N ALA A 23 -33.87 -40.37 46.44
CA ALA A 23 -32.43 -40.59 46.45
C ALA A 23 -31.90 -40.64 45.00
N GLN A 24 -31.45 -39.51 44.48
CA GLN A 24 -30.76 -39.46 43.19
C GLN A 24 -29.30 -39.89 43.37
N THR A 25 -28.94 -41.03 42.79
CA THR A 25 -27.56 -41.49 42.69
C THR A 25 -26.80 -40.62 41.68
N ALA A 26 -25.96 -39.72 42.19
CA ALA A 26 -25.17 -38.83 41.35
C ALA A 26 -24.09 -39.60 40.58
N PHE A 27 -24.39 -39.96 39.33
CA PHE A 27 -23.37 -40.34 38.35
C PHE A 27 -22.54 -39.10 38.00
N ALA A 28 -21.37 -38.97 38.61
CA ALA A 28 -20.39 -37.98 38.22
C ALA A 28 -19.84 -38.33 36.82
N GLN A 29 -20.41 -37.73 35.77
CA GLN A 29 -19.83 -37.80 34.44
C GLN A 29 -18.57 -36.94 34.41
N THR A 30 -17.40 -37.60 34.44
CA THR A 30 -16.13 -36.97 34.09
C THR A 30 -16.14 -36.70 32.58
N GLU A 31 -16.56 -35.51 32.19
CA GLU A 31 -16.32 -34.99 30.83
C GLU A 31 -14.81 -34.79 30.66
N ASP A 32 -14.13 -35.86 30.21
CA ASP A 32 -12.72 -35.81 29.82
C ASP A 32 -12.60 -34.98 28.54
N SER A 33 -12.49 -33.66 28.74
CA SER A 33 -12.40 -32.67 27.67
C SER A 33 -11.02 -32.73 27.02
N ALA A 34 -10.85 -33.77 26.18
CA ALA A 34 -9.64 -34.01 25.40
C ALA A 34 -9.38 -32.84 24.45
N ALA A 35 -8.62 -31.86 24.93
CA ALA A 35 -8.25 -30.67 24.20
C ALA A 35 -7.48 -31.09 22.93
N LEU A 36 -8.14 -30.96 21.77
CA LEU A 36 -7.56 -31.31 20.48
C LEU A 36 -6.22 -30.59 20.31
N PRO A 37 -5.14 -31.31 19.92
CA PRO A 37 -3.81 -30.74 19.89
C PRO A 37 -3.79 -29.52 18.98
N SER A 38 -3.32 -28.39 19.52
CA SER A 38 -3.22 -27.13 18.80
C SER A 38 -2.23 -27.28 17.65
N VAL A 39 -2.75 -27.60 16.45
CA VAL A 39 -1.96 -27.67 15.22
C VAL A 39 -1.22 -26.36 15.07
N ASP A 40 0.11 -26.40 15.13
CA ASP A 40 0.94 -25.22 15.03
C ASP A 40 0.72 -24.55 13.65
N ARG A 41 0.47 -23.24 13.70
CA ARG A 41 -0.11 -22.43 12.63
C ARG A 41 0.44 -21.03 12.72
N THR A 42 1.58 -20.83 12.08
CA THR A 42 2.15 -19.49 11.83
C THR A 42 1.07 -18.56 11.27
N GLN A 43 0.72 -17.52 12.01
CA GLN A 43 -0.15 -16.46 11.50
C GLN A 43 0.70 -15.31 11.01
N VAL A 44 0.45 -14.86 9.78
CA VAL A 44 1.09 -13.66 9.21
C VAL A 44 0.04 -12.62 8.87
N ALA A 45 0.25 -11.39 9.33
CA ALA A 45 -0.53 -10.23 8.94
C ALA A 45 0.24 -9.40 7.88
N VAL A 46 -0.47 -9.01 6.82
CA VAL A 46 -0.01 -8.05 5.80
C VAL A 46 -0.66 -6.70 6.09
N GLY A 47 0.13 -5.72 6.55
CA GLY A 47 -0.30 -4.32 6.64
C GLY A 47 -0.56 -3.74 5.25
N THR A 48 -1.69 -3.06 5.08
CA THR A 48 -2.15 -2.58 3.76
C THR A 48 -2.43 -1.08 3.77
N GLY A 49 -3.69 -0.65 3.87
CA GLY A 49 -4.09 0.76 3.83
C GLY A 49 -5.59 0.89 4.07
N SER A 50 -6.19 1.96 3.56
CA SER A 50 -7.66 2.07 3.51
C SER A 50 -8.25 0.89 2.74
N ILE A 51 -9.41 0.40 3.19
CA ILE A 51 -10.20 -0.62 2.48
C ILE A 51 -10.66 -0.17 1.09
N THR A 52 -10.68 1.14 0.83
CA THR A 52 -10.98 1.75 -0.48
C THR A 52 -9.74 1.99 -1.34
N GLY A 53 -8.53 1.79 -0.81
CA GLY A 53 -7.26 2.01 -1.51
C GLY A 53 -6.68 0.71 -2.09
N VAL A 54 -5.82 0.82 -3.10
CA VAL A 54 -5.27 -0.32 -3.88
C VAL A 54 -4.46 -1.31 -3.03
N TYR A 55 -3.92 -0.88 -1.89
CA TYR A 55 -3.12 -1.74 -1.00
C TYR A 55 -3.97 -2.85 -0.37
N TYR A 56 -5.25 -2.59 -0.09
CA TYR A 56 -6.14 -3.58 0.54
C TYR A 56 -6.45 -4.79 -0.37
N PRO A 57 -6.93 -4.65 -1.63
CA PRO A 57 -7.09 -5.79 -2.53
C PRO A 57 -5.75 -6.40 -2.96
N ALA A 58 -4.65 -5.62 -3.03
CA ALA A 58 -3.32 -6.17 -3.29
C ALA A 58 -2.85 -7.13 -2.16
N GLY A 59 -2.98 -6.71 -0.90
CA GLY A 59 -2.75 -7.59 0.25
C GLY A 59 -3.74 -8.76 0.31
N GLY A 60 -4.97 -8.55 -0.17
CA GLY A 60 -5.98 -9.59 -0.34
C GLY A 60 -5.53 -10.69 -1.31
N ALA A 61 -4.99 -10.31 -2.47
CA ALA A 61 -4.44 -11.25 -3.46
C ALA A 61 -3.22 -12.01 -2.92
N ILE A 62 -2.30 -11.30 -2.24
CA ILE A 62 -1.16 -11.89 -1.52
C ILE A 62 -1.64 -12.97 -0.54
N CYS A 63 -2.59 -12.65 0.33
CA CYS A 63 -3.11 -13.61 1.27
C CYS A 63 -4.00 -14.69 0.64
N ALA A 64 -4.61 -14.47 -0.52
CA ALA A 64 -5.37 -15.50 -1.22
C ALA A 64 -4.44 -16.59 -1.80
N ALA A 65 -3.31 -16.18 -2.38
CA ALA A 65 -2.27 -17.10 -2.82
C ALA A 65 -1.74 -17.93 -1.64
N VAL A 66 -1.25 -17.26 -0.58
CA VAL A 66 -0.69 -17.92 0.62
C VAL A 66 -1.71 -18.79 1.38
N ASN A 67 -3.01 -18.47 1.35
CA ASN A 67 -4.01 -19.32 2.00
C ASN A 67 -4.45 -20.53 1.15
N THR A 68 -4.04 -20.64 -0.11
CA THR A 68 -4.39 -21.76 -1.00
C THR A 68 -3.63 -23.02 -0.61
N ASP A 69 -2.30 -22.94 -0.58
CA ASP A 69 -1.41 -24.08 -0.22
C ASP A 69 -1.21 -24.26 1.29
N ARG A 70 -2.01 -23.54 2.10
CA ARG A 70 -2.01 -23.62 3.57
C ARG A 70 -2.08 -25.05 4.15
N PRO A 71 -2.76 -26.05 3.56
CA PRO A 71 -2.67 -27.43 4.06
C PRO A 71 -1.22 -27.97 4.07
N THR A 72 -0.42 -27.58 3.10
CA THR A 72 0.98 -27.99 2.91
C THR A 72 1.91 -27.28 3.88
N HIS A 73 1.89 -25.94 3.91
CA HIS A 73 2.87 -25.13 4.64
C HIS A 73 2.36 -24.52 5.96
N ARG A 74 1.09 -24.75 6.33
CA ARG A 74 0.44 -24.37 7.60
C ARG A 74 0.32 -22.87 7.93
N ILE A 75 1.00 -21.98 7.21
CA ILE A 75 0.92 -20.52 7.37
C ILE A 75 -0.48 -19.99 7.00
N ARG A 76 -1.12 -19.23 7.90
CA ARG A 76 -2.37 -18.49 7.62
C ARG A 76 -2.08 -17.01 7.42
N CYS A 77 -2.41 -16.48 6.24
CA CYS A 77 -2.29 -15.06 5.93
C CYS A 77 -3.58 -14.30 6.21
N LYS A 78 -3.48 -13.07 6.74
CA LYS A 78 -4.61 -12.12 6.86
C LYS A 78 -4.18 -10.70 6.49
N VAL A 79 -5.08 -9.94 5.87
CA VAL A 79 -4.88 -8.49 5.68
C VAL A 79 -5.13 -7.73 6.97
N ARG A 80 -4.43 -6.61 7.13
CA ARG A 80 -4.62 -5.62 8.19
C ARG A 80 -4.75 -4.23 7.54
N PRO A 81 -5.94 -3.61 7.57
CA PRO A 81 -6.10 -2.21 7.16
C PRO A 81 -5.22 -1.28 7.99
N SER A 82 -4.79 -0.16 7.42
CA SER A 82 -3.93 0.82 8.08
C SER A 82 -4.08 2.21 7.44
N GLN A 83 -3.31 3.19 7.92
CA GLN A 83 -3.20 4.51 7.28
C GLN A 83 -2.10 4.57 6.20
N GLY A 84 -1.65 3.41 5.69
CA GLY A 84 -0.64 3.31 4.63
C GLY A 84 0.80 3.24 5.15
N SER A 85 1.75 3.63 4.29
CA SER A 85 3.17 3.25 4.37
C SER A 85 3.86 3.56 5.72
N VAL A 86 3.63 4.73 6.32
CA VAL A 86 4.28 5.10 7.59
C VAL A 86 3.77 4.23 8.74
N ALA A 87 2.45 4.13 8.90
CA ALA A 87 1.82 3.27 9.91
C ALA A 87 2.16 1.78 9.71
N ASN A 88 2.37 1.35 8.46
CA ASN A 88 2.82 -0.01 8.13
C ASN A 88 4.26 -0.27 8.60
N ILE A 89 5.18 0.68 8.43
CA ILE A 89 6.55 0.59 8.98
C ILE A 89 6.53 0.54 10.51
N GLU A 90 5.66 1.32 11.16
CA GLU A 90 5.50 1.30 12.62
C GLU A 90 4.90 -0.02 13.13
N ASP A 91 3.91 -0.58 12.43
CA ASP A 91 3.37 -1.90 12.71
C ASP A 91 4.43 -3.01 12.58
N LEU A 92 5.36 -2.88 11.62
CA LEU A 92 6.49 -3.80 11.46
C LEU A 92 7.54 -3.62 12.58
N ARG A 93 7.89 -2.39 12.96
CA ARG A 93 8.78 -2.10 14.11
C ARG A 93 8.25 -2.70 15.42
N GLN A 94 6.93 -2.71 15.59
CA GLN A 94 6.24 -3.18 16.80
C GLN A 94 5.77 -4.65 16.70
N GLY A 95 6.09 -5.38 15.63
CA GLY A 95 5.65 -6.77 15.42
C GLY A 95 4.13 -6.97 15.27
N ARG A 96 3.36 -5.89 15.13
CA ARG A 96 1.89 -5.89 14.94
C ARG A 96 1.49 -6.40 13.54
N SER A 97 2.45 -6.42 12.61
CA SER A 97 2.39 -7.08 11.30
C SER A 97 3.70 -7.84 11.05
N GLN A 98 3.64 -8.90 10.23
CA GLN A 98 4.83 -9.66 9.79
C GLN A 98 5.30 -9.19 8.40
N PHE A 99 4.35 -8.73 7.59
CA PHE A 99 4.59 -8.14 6.28
C PHE A 99 3.79 -6.84 6.15
N ALA A 100 4.17 -5.95 5.24
CA ALA A 100 3.29 -4.87 4.82
C ALA A 100 3.58 -4.43 3.38
N ILE A 101 2.62 -3.75 2.76
CA ILE A 101 2.82 -3.04 1.50
C ILE A 101 3.22 -1.60 1.85
N VAL A 102 4.33 -1.11 1.31
CA VAL A 102 4.83 0.27 1.51
C VAL A 102 5.36 0.84 0.20
N GLN A 103 5.28 2.16 0.06
CA GLN A 103 5.92 2.88 -1.03
C GLN A 103 7.45 2.79 -0.91
N SER A 104 8.14 2.64 -2.05
CA SER A 104 9.60 2.52 -2.13
C SER A 104 10.36 3.73 -1.57
N ASP A 105 9.79 4.94 -1.65
CA ASP A 105 10.35 6.17 -1.05
C ASP A 105 10.22 6.17 0.48
N THR A 106 9.08 5.71 0.99
CA THR A 106 8.84 5.51 2.43
C THR A 106 9.72 4.38 2.96
N GLN A 107 9.95 3.33 2.17
CA GLN A 107 10.91 2.28 2.47
C GLN A 107 12.32 2.86 2.59
N TYR A 108 12.76 3.68 1.63
CA TYR A 108 14.05 4.35 1.66
C TYR A 108 14.19 5.27 2.88
N ALA A 109 13.15 6.04 3.20
CA ALA A 109 13.12 6.90 4.38
C ALA A 109 13.19 6.09 5.68
N ALA A 110 12.52 4.94 5.75
CA ALA A 110 12.57 4.04 6.90
C ALA A 110 13.97 3.41 7.08
N VAL A 111 14.60 2.95 5.99
CA VAL A 111 15.98 2.41 6.02
C VAL A 111 16.98 3.45 6.52
N ASN A 112 16.85 4.71 6.07
CA ASN A 112 17.81 5.77 6.38
C ASN A 112 17.46 6.61 7.63
N GLY A 113 16.28 6.42 8.24
CA GLY A 113 15.83 7.21 9.38
C GLY A 113 15.53 8.67 9.03
N THR A 114 15.00 8.93 7.83
CA THR A 114 14.71 10.28 7.32
C THR A 114 13.20 10.54 7.23
N GLY A 115 12.82 11.80 6.91
CA GLY A 115 11.42 12.19 6.79
C GLY A 115 10.63 11.92 8.09
N PRO A 116 9.49 11.19 8.04
CA PRO A 116 8.72 10.80 9.23
C PRO A 116 9.52 9.99 10.27
N PHE A 117 10.60 9.31 9.89
CA PHE A 117 11.32 8.38 10.76
C PHE A 117 12.51 8.99 11.50
N LYS A 118 12.71 10.33 11.44
CA LYS A 118 13.83 11.03 12.10
C LYS A 118 13.98 10.69 13.58
N GLU A 119 12.89 10.72 14.33
CA GLU A 119 12.89 10.43 15.77
C GLU A 119 13.06 8.93 16.08
N GLN A 120 12.67 8.06 15.13
CA GLN A 120 12.72 6.61 15.27
C GLN A 120 14.04 5.99 14.77
N GLY A 121 14.88 6.79 14.09
CA GLY A 121 16.15 6.39 13.47
C GLY A 121 16.06 5.31 12.36
N PRO A 122 17.20 4.93 11.77
CA PRO A 122 17.30 3.90 10.72
C PRO A 122 16.70 2.54 11.11
N PHE A 123 15.71 2.04 10.36
CA PHE A 123 15.10 0.73 10.60
C PHE A 123 15.92 -0.42 9.99
N ARG A 124 17.09 -0.71 10.58
CA ARG A 124 18.07 -1.71 10.09
C ARG A 124 17.52 -3.14 9.92
N ASN A 125 16.42 -3.47 10.60
CA ASN A 125 15.79 -4.79 10.55
C ASN A 125 14.75 -4.91 9.41
N LEU A 126 14.41 -3.82 8.71
CA LEU A 126 13.52 -3.86 7.55
C LEU A 126 14.14 -4.67 6.41
N ARG A 127 13.31 -5.44 5.71
CA ARG A 127 13.72 -6.21 4.52
C ARG A 127 12.71 -6.05 3.38
N SER A 128 13.23 -5.97 2.16
CA SER A 128 12.45 -6.10 0.94
C SER A 128 12.08 -7.57 0.73
N VAL A 129 10.84 -7.84 0.34
CA VAL A 129 10.45 -9.17 -0.18
C VAL A 129 10.39 -9.10 -1.69
N LEU A 130 9.55 -8.21 -2.23
CA LEU A 130 9.32 -8.07 -3.68
C LEU A 130 8.69 -6.71 -4.02
N SER A 131 8.89 -6.24 -5.25
CA SER A 131 8.10 -5.15 -5.82
C SER A 131 6.72 -5.64 -6.22
N LEU A 132 5.74 -4.75 -6.18
CA LEU A 132 4.42 -4.91 -6.78
C LEU A 132 4.31 -4.01 -8.02
N TYR A 133 3.38 -3.07 -8.03
CA TYR A 133 3.08 -2.15 -9.14
C TYR A 133 3.67 -0.76 -8.92
N SER A 134 3.89 -0.03 -10.01
CA SER A 134 4.24 1.39 -9.97
C SER A 134 3.04 2.24 -9.55
N GLU A 135 3.29 3.24 -8.71
CA GLU A 135 2.37 4.35 -8.47
C GLU A 135 2.91 5.54 -9.25
N SER A 136 2.32 5.76 -10.42
CA SER A 136 2.78 6.71 -11.43
C SER A 136 2.52 8.15 -11.01
N LEU A 137 3.50 9.03 -11.23
CA LEU A 137 3.27 10.47 -11.27
C LEU A 137 2.50 10.76 -12.56
N THR A 138 1.27 11.22 -12.42
CA THR A 138 0.36 11.46 -13.54
C THR A 138 -0.05 12.92 -13.53
N VAL A 139 0.45 13.66 -14.53
CA VAL A 139 0.10 15.05 -14.80
C VAL A 139 -1.11 15.04 -15.75
N LEU A 140 -2.17 15.72 -15.34
CA LEU A 140 -3.43 15.84 -16.08
C LEU A 140 -3.66 17.31 -16.42
N ALA A 141 -3.61 17.64 -17.70
CA ALA A 141 -3.80 18.99 -18.21
C ALA A 141 -5.20 19.19 -18.80
N ASN A 142 -5.75 20.38 -18.64
CA ASN A 142 -6.89 20.85 -19.43
C ASN A 142 -6.47 20.86 -20.92
N SER A 143 -7.26 20.30 -21.82
CA SER A 143 -6.95 20.31 -23.27
C SER A 143 -6.85 21.71 -23.87
N ALA A 144 -7.47 22.73 -23.26
CA ALA A 144 -7.30 24.12 -23.67
C ALA A 144 -5.90 24.72 -23.35
N SER A 145 -5.19 24.16 -22.36
CA SER A 145 -3.93 24.72 -21.82
C SER A 145 -2.70 24.57 -22.73
N ARG A 146 -2.77 23.69 -23.74
CA ARG A 146 -1.67 23.34 -24.67
C ARG A 146 -0.40 22.83 -23.98
N ILE A 147 -0.56 22.06 -22.91
CA ILE A 147 0.53 21.38 -22.19
C ILE A 147 0.70 19.99 -22.80
N GLU A 148 1.78 19.76 -23.55
CA GLU A 148 2.03 18.49 -24.27
C GLU A 148 3.21 17.69 -23.70
N ARG A 149 4.08 18.33 -22.92
CA ARG A 149 5.21 17.75 -22.17
C ARG A 149 5.33 18.41 -20.79
N PHE A 150 6.11 17.80 -19.90
CA PHE A 150 6.34 18.32 -18.54
C PHE A 150 6.87 19.77 -18.52
N GLU A 151 7.74 20.14 -19.47
CA GLU A 151 8.30 21.49 -19.58
C GLU A 151 7.25 22.58 -19.82
N ASP A 152 6.10 22.25 -20.41
CA ASP A 152 5.05 23.21 -20.73
C ASP A 152 4.23 23.63 -19.49
N LEU A 153 4.43 22.97 -18.34
CA LEU A 153 3.90 23.38 -17.04
C LEU A 153 4.46 24.74 -16.58
N ARG A 154 5.60 25.19 -17.11
CA ARG A 154 6.19 26.48 -16.74
C ARG A 154 5.25 27.63 -17.13
N GLY A 155 5.03 28.56 -16.21
CA GLY A 155 4.08 29.65 -16.37
C GLY A 155 2.61 29.22 -16.46
N LYS A 156 2.24 28.05 -15.90
CA LYS A 156 0.86 27.57 -15.78
C LYS A 156 0.37 27.59 -14.33
N ARG A 157 -0.94 27.50 -14.14
CA ARG A 157 -1.61 27.27 -12.86
C ARG A 157 -1.64 25.78 -12.59
N VAL A 158 -0.70 25.29 -11.78
CA VAL A 158 -0.49 23.85 -11.55
C VAL A 158 -0.96 23.50 -10.15
N ASN A 159 -1.90 22.57 -10.04
CA ASN A 159 -2.21 21.95 -8.75
C ASN A 159 -1.18 20.86 -8.42
N ILE A 160 -0.28 21.20 -7.51
CA ILE A 160 0.86 20.39 -7.05
C ILE A 160 0.50 19.30 -6.02
N GLY A 161 -0.76 19.28 -5.57
CA GLY A 161 -1.27 18.39 -4.54
C GLY A 161 -1.00 18.88 -3.10
N PRO A 162 -1.68 18.30 -2.09
CA PRO A 162 -1.56 18.74 -0.70
C PRO A 162 -0.13 18.68 -0.16
N THR A 163 0.21 19.63 0.71
CA THR A 163 1.48 19.66 1.45
C THR A 163 1.74 18.33 2.17
N GLY A 164 2.93 17.76 1.97
CA GLY A 164 3.33 16.47 2.55
C GLY A 164 2.82 15.22 1.81
N SER A 165 2.09 15.35 0.70
CA SER A 165 1.67 14.21 -0.12
C SER A 165 2.82 13.62 -0.96
N GLY A 166 2.76 12.32 -1.28
CA GLY A 166 3.75 11.68 -2.16
C GLY A 166 3.79 12.26 -3.58
N ALA A 167 2.63 12.76 -4.07
CA ALA A 167 2.55 13.47 -5.35
C ALA A 167 3.38 14.76 -5.33
N ARG A 168 3.28 15.54 -4.25
CA ARG A 168 4.11 16.72 -3.98
C ARG A 168 5.59 16.35 -4.04
N ALA A 169 6.04 15.43 -3.19
CA ALA A 169 7.44 15.04 -3.10
C ALA A 169 8.01 14.47 -4.41
N THR A 170 7.20 13.76 -5.19
CA THR A 170 7.61 13.18 -6.49
C THR A 170 7.66 14.23 -7.60
N LEU A 171 6.77 15.22 -7.58
CA LEU A 171 6.87 16.41 -8.43
C LEU A 171 8.12 17.22 -8.08
N ASP A 172 8.33 17.52 -6.79
CA ASP A 172 9.45 18.32 -6.29
C ASP A 172 10.80 17.69 -6.68
N GLY A 173 10.92 16.36 -6.58
CA GLY A 173 12.09 15.61 -7.03
C GLY A 173 12.41 15.77 -8.51
N LEU A 174 11.39 15.82 -9.38
CA LEU A 174 11.58 16.10 -10.81
C LEU A 174 11.89 17.59 -11.07
N MET A 175 11.18 18.51 -10.42
CA MET A 175 11.44 19.95 -10.52
C MET A 175 12.90 20.30 -10.17
N ALA A 176 13.48 19.63 -9.16
CA ALA A 176 14.89 19.77 -8.82
C ALA A 176 15.85 19.41 -9.96
N GLN A 177 15.51 18.43 -10.82
CA GLN A 177 16.32 18.13 -12.02
C GLN A 177 16.26 19.25 -13.07
N TYR A 178 15.14 19.96 -13.17
CA TYR A 178 14.97 21.12 -14.05
C TYR A 178 15.50 22.42 -13.43
N GLY A 179 15.86 22.43 -12.15
CA GLY A 179 16.24 23.63 -11.40
C GLY A 179 15.06 24.56 -11.12
N TRP A 180 13.83 24.01 -11.10
CA TRP A 180 12.59 24.77 -10.91
C TRP A 180 12.18 24.89 -9.44
N SER A 181 11.45 25.96 -9.17
CA SER A 181 10.74 26.29 -7.93
C SER A 181 9.23 26.40 -8.21
N TYR A 182 8.40 26.55 -7.17
CA TYR A 182 6.96 26.82 -7.41
C TYR A 182 6.70 28.22 -8.01
N GLY A 183 7.68 29.13 -7.96
CA GLY A 183 7.64 30.41 -8.67
C GLY A 183 7.89 30.31 -10.18
N ASP A 184 8.22 29.12 -10.69
CA ASP A 184 8.25 28.82 -12.12
C ASP A 184 6.85 28.47 -12.68
N PHE A 185 5.85 28.31 -11.81
CA PHE A 185 4.44 28.24 -12.15
C PHE A 185 3.80 29.64 -12.06
N ALA A 186 2.76 29.91 -12.85
CA ALA A 186 1.98 31.15 -12.71
C ALA A 186 1.11 31.13 -11.44
N GLU A 187 0.68 29.93 -11.02
CA GLU A 187 0.07 29.69 -9.72
C GLU A 187 0.40 28.25 -9.30
N ALA A 188 0.62 28.03 -8.01
CA ALA A 188 0.93 26.71 -7.45
C ALA A 188 -0.08 26.39 -6.33
N THR A 189 -1.10 25.59 -6.65
CA THR A 189 -2.25 25.32 -5.76
C THR A 189 -2.20 23.92 -5.13
N ASP A 190 -2.69 23.77 -3.91
CA ASP A 190 -2.66 22.51 -3.14
C ASP A 190 -4.07 21.97 -2.80
N LEU A 191 -5.02 22.21 -3.70
CA LEU A 191 -6.45 21.93 -3.52
C LEU A 191 -6.73 20.47 -3.12
N PRO A 192 -7.74 20.22 -2.27
CA PRO A 192 -8.11 18.87 -1.85
C PRO A 192 -8.72 18.08 -3.03
N PRO A 193 -8.60 16.74 -3.06
CA PRO A 193 -9.07 15.90 -4.17
C PRO A 193 -10.50 16.14 -4.64
N ALA A 194 -11.43 16.45 -3.72
CA ALA A 194 -12.83 16.75 -4.04
C ALA A 194 -13.03 18.03 -4.88
N ALA A 195 -12.08 18.97 -4.85
CA ALA A 195 -12.11 20.20 -5.64
C ALA A 195 -11.34 20.09 -6.97
N LEU A 196 -10.38 19.17 -7.09
CA LEU A 196 -9.45 19.08 -8.21
C LEU A 196 -10.13 18.94 -9.57
N ALA A 197 -11.10 18.03 -9.68
CA ALA A 197 -11.84 17.83 -10.92
C ALA A 197 -12.52 19.14 -11.31
N GLN A 198 -13.40 19.68 -10.46
CA GLN A 198 -14.11 20.93 -10.77
C GLN A 198 -13.16 22.09 -11.12
N ALA A 199 -12.01 22.22 -10.44
CA ALA A 199 -11.03 23.26 -10.75
C ALA A 199 -10.44 23.12 -12.17
N LEU A 200 -10.05 21.91 -12.59
CA LEU A 200 -9.53 21.64 -13.93
C LEU A 200 -10.62 21.82 -15.01
N CYS A 201 -11.84 21.35 -14.73
CA CYS A 201 -12.99 21.42 -15.64
C CYS A 201 -13.55 22.84 -15.84
N SER A 202 -13.31 23.75 -14.89
CA SER A 202 -13.75 25.16 -14.96
C SER A 202 -12.62 26.12 -15.31
N ASP A 203 -11.51 25.59 -15.84
CA ASP A 203 -10.29 26.34 -16.19
C ASP A 203 -9.82 27.29 -15.07
N ARG A 204 -9.88 26.82 -13.81
CA ARG A 204 -9.26 27.52 -12.67
C ARG A 204 -7.82 27.08 -12.46
N ILE A 205 -7.48 25.85 -12.86
CA ILE A 205 -6.12 25.35 -12.98
C ILE A 205 -5.91 24.80 -14.39
N ASP A 206 -4.70 24.95 -14.92
CA ASP A 206 -4.33 24.46 -16.26
C ASP A 206 -3.95 22.97 -16.21
N ALA A 207 -3.36 22.53 -15.10
CA ALA A 207 -3.00 21.14 -14.86
C ALA A 207 -3.10 20.76 -13.37
N MET A 208 -3.23 19.46 -13.09
CA MET A 208 -3.13 18.87 -11.76
C MET A 208 -2.19 17.67 -11.75
N VAL A 209 -1.55 17.42 -10.61
CA VAL A 209 -0.61 16.31 -10.41
C VAL A 209 -1.17 15.32 -9.40
N ILE A 210 -1.12 14.03 -9.73
CA ILE A 210 -1.43 12.93 -8.79
C ILE A 210 -0.29 11.90 -8.78
N LEU A 211 -0.25 11.06 -7.73
CA LEU A 211 0.61 9.88 -7.63
C LEU A 211 -0.27 8.67 -7.29
N ALA A 212 -0.44 7.73 -8.22
CA ALA A 212 -1.32 6.57 -8.02
C ALA A 212 -1.02 5.41 -8.96
N GLY A 213 -1.40 4.19 -8.54
CA GLY A 213 -1.58 3.07 -9.47
C GLY A 213 -2.77 3.30 -10.41
N HIS A 214 -2.73 2.67 -11.58
CA HIS A 214 -3.79 2.74 -12.62
C HIS A 214 -4.46 1.36 -12.80
N PRO A 215 -5.76 1.28 -13.18
CA PRO A 215 -6.71 2.37 -13.35
C PRO A 215 -7.06 3.09 -12.04
N ASN A 216 -7.60 4.31 -12.15
CA ASN A 216 -7.83 5.24 -11.04
C ASN A 216 -9.04 6.12 -11.36
N SER A 217 -10.00 6.24 -10.45
CA SER A 217 -11.27 6.95 -10.68
C SER A 217 -11.08 8.45 -10.93
N ALA A 218 -10.27 9.15 -10.13
CA ALA A 218 -10.07 10.60 -10.30
C ALA A 218 -9.49 10.96 -11.70
N VAL A 219 -8.72 10.05 -12.31
CA VAL A 219 -8.26 10.17 -13.70
C VAL A 219 -9.39 9.92 -14.70
N GLN A 220 -10.24 8.92 -14.47
CA GLN A 220 -11.44 8.67 -15.29
C GLN A 220 -12.40 9.87 -15.23
N ASP A 221 -12.61 10.46 -14.06
CA ASP A 221 -13.52 11.57 -13.85
C ASP A 221 -13.14 12.80 -14.69
N VAL A 222 -11.88 13.22 -14.68
CA VAL A 222 -11.45 14.40 -15.48
C VAL A 222 -11.28 14.10 -16.97
N THR A 223 -10.81 12.90 -17.34
CA THR A 223 -10.65 12.54 -18.76
C THR A 223 -12.01 12.36 -19.45
N ASN A 224 -13.01 11.81 -18.75
CA ASN A 224 -14.36 11.63 -19.28
C ASN A 224 -15.14 12.95 -19.35
N ASN A 225 -15.23 13.69 -18.24
CA ASN A 225 -16.12 14.84 -18.11
C ASN A 225 -15.52 16.15 -18.67
N CYS A 226 -14.19 16.26 -18.70
CA CYS A 226 -13.51 17.55 -18.84
C CYS A 226 -12.43 17.55 -19.94
N ALA A 227 -12.43 16.49 -20.76
CA ALA A 227 -11.50 16.29 -21.88
C ALA A 227 -10.02 16.51 -21.48
N ALA A 228 -9.66 16.19 -20.24
CA ALA A 228 -8.29 16.27 -19.76
C ALA A 228 -7.39 15.31 -20.55
N VAL A 229 -6.13 15.67 -20.72
CA VAL A 229 -5.09 14.85 -21.35
C VAL A 229 -4.03 14.48 -20.32
N ILE A 230 -3.48 13.27 -20.41
CA ILE A 230 -2.37 12.83 -19.58
C ILE A 230 -1.08 13.26 -20.27
N VAL A 231 -0.26 14.05 -19.58
CA VAL A 231 0.99 14.59 -20.11
C VAL A 231 2.11 13.56 -19.90
N PRO A 232 2.88 13.18 -20.94
CA PRO A 232 4.03 12.30 -20.81
C PRO A 232 5.13 12.93 -19.94
N ILE A 233 5.84 12.09 -19.18
CA ILE A 233 6.99 12.51 -18.36
C ILE A 233 8.18 11.61 -18.73
N ASP A 234 8.98 12.09 -19.67
CA ASP A 234 10.17 11.37 -20.14
C ASP A 234 11.41 12.27 -20.31
N GLY A 235 12.30 11.91 -21.23
CA GLY A 235 13.55 12.61 -21.46
C GLY A 235 14.64 12.44 -20.38
N PRO A 236 15.81 13.06 -20.61
CA PRO A 236 17.03 12.78 -19.85
C PRO A 236 17.00 13.30 -18.40
N LYS A 237 16.13 14.27 -18.08
CA LYS A 237 15.94 14.80 -16.72
C LYS A 237 15.21 13.79 -15.84
N ARG A 238 14.13 13.20 -16.35
CA ARG A 238 13.44 12.05 -15.74
C ARG A 238 14.41 10.89 -15.56
N ASP A 239 15.18 10.53 -16.59
CA ASP A 239 16.16 9.44 -16.49
C ASP A 239 17.27 9.69 -15.46
N ALA A 240 17.70 10.95 -15.28
CA ALA A 240 18.69 11.32 -14.27
C ALA A 240 18.14 11.17 -12.84
N LEU A 241 16.89 11.56 -12.61
CA LEU A 241 16.21 11.37 -11.32
C LEU A 241 16.22 9.90 -10.89
N LEU A 242 15.86 9.01 -11.83
CA LEU A 242 15.77 7.55 -11.60
C LEU A 242 17.14 6.93 -11.35
N ARG A 243 18.20 7.35 -12.06
CA ARG A 243 19.57 6.90 -11.79
C ARG A 243 20.09 7.35 -10.43
N ALA A 244 19.71 8.54 -9.97
CA ALA A 244 20.13 9.07 -8.67
C ALA A 244 19.33 8.48 -7.49
N ASN A 245 18.07 8.07 -7.69
CA ASN A 245 17.16 7.70 -6.62
C ASN A 245 16.51 6.34 -6.87
N ARG A 246 17.13 5.27 -6.35
CA ARG A 246 16.72 3.86 -6.51
C ARG A 246 15.28 3.54 -6.06
N TYR A 247 14.63 4.42 -5.29
CA TYR A 247 13.22 4.28 -4.93
C TYR A 247 12.26 4.68 -6.06
N TYR A 248 12.67 5.50 -7.02
CA TYR A 248 11.89 5.75 -8.23
C TYR A 248 12.16 4.67 -9.29
N GLY A 249 11.15 4.40 -10.11
CA GLY A 249 11.28 3.55 -11.30
C GLY A 249 10.50 4.11 -12.48
N GLY A 250 10.86 3.64 -13.68
CA GLY A 250 10.09 3.92 -14.88
C GLY A 250 8.67 3.37 -14.76
N ALA A 251 7.69 4.12 -15.23
CA ALA A 251 6.29 3.74 -15.18
C ALA A 251 5.61 4.09 -16.51
N VAL A 252 4.46 3.48 -16.75
CA VAL A 252 3.67 3.71 -17.98
C VAL A 252 2.21 3.73 -17.59
N VAL A 253 1.47 4.73 -18.05
CA VAL A 253 0.00 4.72 -18.00
C VAL A 253 -0.49 3.92 -19.21
N PRO A 254 -1.15 2.76 -19.03
CA PRO A 254 -1.55 1.93 -20.17
C PRO A 254 -2.56 2.61 -21.10
N GLY A 255 -2.38 2.41 -22.40
CA GLY A 255 -3.31 2.89 -23.42
C GLY A 255 -4.69 2.24 -23.30
N GLY A 256 -5.74 3.00 -23.63
CA GLY A 256 -7.13 2.56 -23.61
C GLY A 256 -7.81 2.57 -22.23
N LEU A 257 -7.09 2.85 -21.13
CA LEU A 257 -7.71 2.95 -19.79
C LEU A 257 -8.56 4.22 -19.59
N TYR A 258 -8.31 5.24 -20.40
CA TYR A 258 -8.89 6.58 -20.24
C TYR A 258 -9.28 7.17 -21.59
N ARG A 259 -10.32 8.01 -21.58
CA ARG A 259 -10.68 8.85 -22.72
C ARG A 259 -9.47 9.70 -23.14
N ASN A 260 -9.27 9.85 -24.44
CA ASN A 260 -8.12 10.54 -25.06
C ASN A 260 -6.72 9.88 -24.84
N SER A 261 -6.62 8.78 -24.08
CA SER A 261 -5.35 8.09 -23.77
C SER A 261 -5.15 6.81 -24.60
N ASN A 262 -5.17 6.92 -25.92
CA ASN A 262 -5.21 5.76 -26.83
C ASN A 262 -3.88 5.00 -27.00
N ARG A 263 -2.80 5.45 -26.36
CA ARG A 263 -1.45 4.83 -26.40
C ARG A 263 -0.91 4.71 -24.98
N ASP A 264 0.06 3.82 -24.78
CA ASP A 264 0.83 3.76 -23.54
C ASP A 264 1.64 5.06 -23.38
N ILE A 265 1.46 5.76 -22.24
CA ILE A 265 2.08 7.06 -21.97
C ILE A 265 3.24 6.88 -20.98
N PRO A 266 4.48 7.24 -21.32
CA PRO A 266 5.63 7.10 -20.44
C PRO A 266 5.57 8.09 -19.28
N THR A 267 5.92 7.62 -18.09
CA THR A 267 6.12 8.44 -16.90
C THR A 267 7.14 7.76 -15.96
N PHE A 268 7.14 8.15 -14.69
CA PHE A 268 7.86 7.49 -13.61
C PHE A 268 7.03 7.54 -12.33
N GLY A 269 7.51 6.92 -11.27
CA GLY A 269 6.92 7.07 -9.95
C GLY A 269 7.64 6.25 -8.90
N VAL A 270 7.00 6.14 -7.73
CA VAL A 270 7.39 5.17 -6.70
C VAL A 270 6.80 3.79 -7.05
N LEU A 271 7.18 2.75 -6.31
CA LEU A 271 6.59 1.42 -6.43
C LEU A 271 5.99 1.02 -5.10
N ALA A 272 4.82 0.38 -5.14
CA ALA A 272 4.32 -0.38 -4.02
C ALA A 272 5.23 -1.61 -3.84
N THR A 273 5.74 -1.84 -2.64
CA THR A 273 6.68 -2.93 -2.32
C THR A 273 6.15 -3.76 -1.17
N LEU A 274 6.28 -5.08 -1.25
CA LEU A 274 6.05 -5.97 -0.11
C LEU A 274 7.33 -6.03 0.73
N VAL A 275 7.22 -5.71 2.01
CA VAL A 275 8.32 -5.66 2.96
C VAL A 275 8.03 -6.51 4.20
N THR A 276 9.09 -6.91 4.90
CA THR A 276 9.05 -7.70 6.13
C THR A 276 10.18 -7.27 7.07
N THR A 277 10.47 -8.04 8.12
CA THR A 277 11.60 -7.80 9.02
C THR A 277 12.42 -9.07 9.25
N THR A 278 13.66 -8.91 9.74
CA THR A 278 14.52 -10.02 10.20
C THR A 278 13.96 -10.82 11.39
N ALA A 279 12.79 -10.46 11.94
CA ALA A 279 12.10 -11.24 12.97
C ALA A 279 11.11 -12.28 12.39
N VAL A 280 10.88 -12.26 11.07
CA VAL A 280 10.11 -13.30 10.36
C VAL A 280 11.10 -14.32 9.81
N SER A 281 10.86 -15.62 10.05
CA SER A 281 11.79 -16.67 9.64
C SER A 281 11.88 -16.81 8.11
N ASP A 282 13.07 -17.17 7.61
CA ASP A 282 13.33 -17.27 6.18
C ASP A 282 12.43 -18.27 5.47
N ASP A 283 12.01 -19.35 6.12
CA ASP A 283 11.06 -20.30 5.51
C ASP A 283 9.66 -19.68 5.32
N VAL A 284 9.23 -18.80 6.24
CA VAL A 284 7.97 -18.06 6.08
C VAL A 284 8.07 -17.03 4.97
N VAL A 285 9.18 -16.30 4.88
CA VAL A 285 9.40 -15.33 3.79
C VAL A 285 9.58 -16.04 2.45
N TYR A 286 10.28 -17.17 2.40
CA TYR A 286 10.44 -18.04 1.24
C TYR A 286 9.09 -18.55 0.75
N THR A 287 8.26 -19.13 1.62
CA THR A 287 6.92 -19.59 1.23
C THR A 287 6.07 -18.43 0.72
N VAL A 288 6.04 -17.28 1.39
CA VAL A 288 5.29 -16.11 0.89
C VAL A 288 5.81 -15.69 -0.50
N THR A 289 7.12 -15.61 -0.69
CA THR A 289 7.75 -15.25 -1.98
C THR A 289 7.38 -16.24 -3.09
N ARG A 290 7.43 -17.55 -2.79
CA ARG A 290 7.01 -18.64 -3.67
C ARG A 290 5.54 -18.51 -4.08
N GLU A 291 4.63 -18.41 -3.12
CA GLU A 291 3.19 -18.35 -3.39
C GLU A 291 2.80 -17.14 -4.25
N LEU A 292 3.51 -16.01 -4.17
CA LEU A 292 3.27 -14.90 -5.09
C LEU A 292 3.75 -15.17 -6.52
N LEU A 293 4.90 -15.82 -6.69
CA LEU A 293 5.63 -15.87 -7.96
C LEU A 293 5.33 -17.14 -8.78
N ASP A 294 4.96 -18.24 -8.13
CA ASP A 294 4.44 -19.44 -8.77
C ASP A 294 2.98 -19.24 -9.19
N GLN A 295 2.17 -18.53 -8.39
CA GLN A 295 0.78 -18.20 -8.71
C GLN A 295 0.61 -16.86 -9.46
N LEU A 296 1.67 -16.30 -10.05
CA LEU A 296 1.67 -14.94 -10.59
C LEU A 296 0.52 -14.63 -11.59
N PRO A 297 0.15 -15.52 -12.56
CA PRO A 297 -0.97 -15.27 -13.47
C PRO A 297 -2.32 -15.14 -12.76
N ARG A 298 -2.51 -15.86 -11.65
CA ARG A 298 -3.72 -15.77 -10.81
C ARG A 298 -3.75 -14.42 -10.08
N ILE A 299 -2.62 -13.99 -9.50
CA ILE A 299 -2.52 -12.70 -8.81
C ILE A 299 -2.74 -11.53 -9.79
N GLN A 300 -2.18 -11.61 -11.00
CA GLN A 300 -2.41 -10.63 -12.08
C GLN A 300 -3.91 -10.44 -12.40
N SER A 301 -4.71 -11.52 -12.36
CA SER A 301 -6.17 -11.43 -12.60
C SER A 301 -7.01 -10.96 -11.41
N MET A 302 -6.47 -10.96 -10.18
CA MET A 302 -7.26 -10.64 -8.98
C MET A 302 -7.59 -9.15 -8.80
N HIS A 303 -6.80 -8.26 -9.40
CA HIS A 303 -7.06 -6.81 -9.36
C HIS A 303 -6.37 -6.10 -10.53
N PRO A 304 -7.01 -5.13 -11.23
CA PRO A 304 -6.43 -4.48 -12.40
C PRO A 304 -5.02 -3.89 -12.21
N ALA A 305 -4.72 -3.29 -11.05
CA ALA A 305 -3.38 -2.76 -10.74
C ALA A 305 -2.28 -3.85 -10.65
N LEU A 306 -2.65 -5.13 -10.48
CA LEU A 306 -1.72 -6.27 -10.43
C LEU A 306 -1.47 -6.88 -11.83
N SER A 307 -2.27 -6.51 -12.84
CA SER A 307 -2.21 -7.11 -14.19
C SER A 307 -0.84 -6.98 -14.88
N ARG A 308 -0.07 -5.92 -14.59
CA ARG A 308 1.28 -5.68 -15.11
C ARG A 308 2.41 -6.06 -14.16
N LEU A 309 2.16 -6.86 -13.10
CA LEU A 309 3.24 -7.44 -12.29
C LEU A 309 4.20 -8.26 -13.17
N ASN A 310 5.51 -7.97 -13.09
CA ASN A 310 6.51 -8.60 -13.95
C ASN A 310 7.57 -9.33 -13.11
N ARG A 311 7.55 -10.67 -13.16
CA ARG A 311 8.45 -11.61 -12.46
C ARG A 311 9.92 -11.17 -12.53
N ASN A 312 10.35 -10.67 -13.69
CA ASN A 312 11.74 -10.31 -13.98
C ASN A 312 12.19 -8.96 -13.37
N THR A 313 11.28 -8.19 -12.79
CA THR A 313 11.56 -6.89 -12.12
C THR A 313 11.27 -6.93 -10.62
N MET A 314 10.42 -7.86 -10.17
CA MET A 314 9.95 -7.96 -8.79
C MET A 314 11.07 -8.15 -7.76
N ALA A 315 12.23 -8.69 -8.16
CA ALA A 315 13.39 -8.91 -7.29
C ALA A 315 14.27 -7.67 -7.03
N TYR A 316 14.05 -6.52 -7.70
CA TYR A 316 14.92 -5.35 -7.54
C TYR A 316 14.28 -3.97 -7.76
N ALA A 317 13.19 -3.84 -8.53
CA ALA A 317 12.63 -2.53 -8.86
C ALA A 317 12.08 -1.81 -7.61
N GLY A 318 12.49 -0.57 -7.36
CA GLY A 318 12.10 0.21 -6.17
C GLY A 318 12.60 -0.34 -4.82
N LEU A 319 13.30 -1.49 -4.79
CA LEU A 319 13.71 -2.14 -3.54
C LEU A 319 14.96 -1.47 -2.98
N THR A 320 14.79 -0.79 -1.84
CA THR A 320 15.82 0.01 -1.16
C THR A 320 16.26 -0.54 0.20
N ALA A 321 15.43 -1.34 0.88
CA ALA A 321 15.91 -2.20 1.96
C ALA A 321 16.62 -3.44 1.38
N PRO A 322 17.58 -4.06 2.10
CA PRO A 322 18.14 -5.36 1.71
C PRO A 322 17.03 -6.39 1.50
N LEU A 323 17.19 -7.31 0.54
CA LEU A 323 16.26 -8.43 0.38
C LEU A 323 16.29 -9.32 1.64
N ALA A 324 15.15 -9.90 2.00
CA ALA A 324 15.08 -10.95 3.00
C ALA A 324 15.70 -12.25 2.47
N ASP A 325 16.45 -12.97 3.29
CA ASP A 325 17.27 -14.10 2.83
C ASP A 325 16.40 -15.26 2.31
N GLY A 326 15.24 -15.51 2.92
CA GLY A 326 14.20 -16.40 2.38
C GLY A 326 13.67 -16.02 0.99
N ALA A 327 13.59 -14.73 0.66
CA ALA A 327 13.23 -14.28 -0.69
C ALA A 327 14.40 -14.46 -1.66
N VAL A 328 15.63 -14.13 -1.25
CA VAL A 328 16.87 -14.37 -2.02
C VAL A 328 17.02 -15.85 -2.39
N ARG A 329 16.67 -16.76 -1.46
CA ARG A 329 16.68 -18.22 -1.69
C ARG A 329 15.81 -18.61 -2.89
N TYR A 330 14.51 -18.27 -2.85
CA TYR A 330 13.59 -18.53 -3.98
C TYR A 330 14.06 -17.86 -5.28
N TYR A 331 14.57 -16.62 -5.21
CA TYR A 331 15.03 -15.91 -6.40
C TYR A 331 16.25 -16.56 -7.07
N ARG A 332 17.17 -17.15 -6.31
CA ARG A 332 18.30 -17.91 -6.87
C ARG A 332 17.83 -19.24 -7.46
N GLU A 333 17.02 -19.99 -6.72
CA GLU A 333 16.46 -21.28 -7.16
C GLU A 333 15.66 -21.17 -8.47
N THR A 334 15.06 -19.99 -8.72
CA THR A 334 14.25 -19.73 -9.92
C THR A 334 14.91 -18.83 -10.97
N GLY A 335 16.23 -18.58 -10.86
CA GLY A 335 17.03 -17.85 -11.86
C GLY A 335 16.75 -16.34 -11.96
N LEU A 336 16.04 -15.76 -10.99
CA LEU A 336 15.71 -14.33 -10.91
C LEU A 336 16.81 -13.49 -10.24
N LEU A 337 17.74 -14.14 -9.53
CA LEU A 337 19.01 -13.57 -9.07
C LEU A 337 20.16 -14.55 -9.35
N PRO A 338 21.40 -14.08 -9.55
CA PRO A 338 22.55 -14.96 -9.71
C PRO A 338 22.76 -15.89 -8.49
N THR A 339 23.04 -17.15 -8.78
CA THR A 339 23.72 -18.04 -7.84
C THR A 339 25.11 -17.48 -7.52
N ASN A 340 25.48 -17.45 -6.24
CA ASN A 340 26.84 -17.14 -5.81
C ASN A 340 27.79 -18.30 -6.08
#